data_AF-A0A1G1V6V5-F1
#
_entry.id   AF-A0A1G1V6V5-F1
#
_cell.length_a   1.000
_cell.length_b   1.000
_cell.length_c   1.000
_cell.angle_alpha   90.00
_cell.angle_beta   90.00
_cell.angle_gamma   90.00
#
_symmetry.space_group_name_H-M   'P 1'
#
loop_
_entity.id
_entity.type
_entity.pdbx_description
1 polymer ?
#
loop_
_entity_poly.entity_id
_entity_poly.type
_entity_poly.pdbx_seq_one_letter_code
_entity_poly.pdbx_strand_id
1 'polypeptide(L)'
;MRVSAYKARTNLGDLINRAYYNDEVIIIERKGEPMVKIVKYTSAKRKSNKSFLEAAGILKDLDTDKMIEYIYEGRRDGSRNKKFLADWDS
;
A
#
# COMPACT_ATOMS: atom_id res chain seq x y z
N MET A 1 27.02 -6.42 -6.66
CA MET A 1 27.19 -6.77 -8.09
C MET A 1 25.94 -6.37 -8.88
N ARG A 2 26.09 -5.79 -10.07
CA ARG A 2 24.96 -5.44 -10.97
C ARG A 2 24.90 -6.41 -12.15
N VAL A 3 23.71 -6.92 -12.47
CA VAL A 3 23.51 -7.94 -13.52
C VAL A 3 22.25 -7.61 -14.31
N SER A 4 22.29 -7.74 -15.64
CA SER A 4 21.09 -7.53 -16.45
C SER A 4 20.04 -8.62 -16.21
N ALA A 5 18.76 -8.28 -16.34
CA ALA A 5 17.65 -9.22 -16.19
C ALA A 5 17.78 -10.45 -17.10
N TYR A 6 18.32 -10.26 -18.31
CA TYR A 6 18.61 -11.36 -19.23
C TYR A 6 19.65 -12.33 -18.66
N LYS A 7 20.81 -11.81 -18.22
CA LYS A 7 21.88 -12.63 -17.64
C LYS A 7 21.45 -13.27 -16.32
N ALA A 8 20.62 -12.58 -15.54
CA ALA A 8 20.05 -13.10 -14.31
C ALA A 8 19.10 -14.27 -14.56
N ARG A 9 18.31 -14.24 -15.65
CA ARG A 9 17.42 -15.35 -16.01
C ARG A 9 18.19 -16.62 -16.38
N THR A 10 19.27 -16.49 -17.13
CA THR A 10 20.07 -17.64 -17.58
C THR A 10 20.87 -18.26 -16.44
N ASN A 11 21.37 -17.45 -15.50
CA ASN A 11 22.28 -17.89 -14.44
C ASN A 11 21.69 -17.72 -13.02
N LEU A 12 20.37 -17.84 -12.87
CA LEU A 12 19.69 -17.50 -11.62
C LEU A 12 20.20 -18.34 -10.43
N GLY A 13 20.40 -19.65 -10.64
CA GLY A 13 20.87 -20.56 -9.60
C GLY A 13 22.23 -20.15 -9.02
N ASP A 14 23.19 -19.81 -9.89
CA ASP A 14 24.51 -19.35 -9.47
C ASP A 14 24.45 -18.03 -8.70
N LEU A 15 23.58 -17.11 -9.12
CA LEU A 15 23.39 -15.84 -8.43
C LEU A 15 22.80 -16.06 -7.02
N ILE A 16 21.82 -16.97 -6.87
CA ILE A 16 21.28 -17.31 -5.56
C ILE A 16 22.35 -17.94 -4.68
N ASN A 17 23.13 -18.89 -5.21
CA ASN A 17 24.21 -19.54 -4.48
C ASN A 17 25.24 -18.52 -3.98
N ARG A 18 25.69 -17.59 -4.83
CA ARG A 18 26.60 -16.51 -4.44
C ARG A 18 25.99 -15.62 -3.37
N ALA A 19 24.73 -15.23 -3.52
CA ALA A 19 24.06 -14.40 -2.52
C ALA A 19 23.93 -15.12 -1.17
N TYR A 20 23.74 -16.45 -1.17
CA TYR A 20 23.54 -17.23 0.05
C TYR A 20 24.86 -17.62 0.75
N TYR A 21 25.82 -18.17 -0.01
CA TYR A 21 27.06 -18.71 0.53
C TYR A 21 28.15 -17.64 0.68
N ASN A 22 28.21 -16.65 -0.22
CA ASN A 22 29.26 -15.62 -0.23
C ASN A 22 28.77 -14.28 0.33
N ASP A 23 27.52 -14.20 0.81
CA ASP A 23 26.91 -12.97 1.31
C ASP A 23 26.93 -11.82 0.26
N GLU A 24 26.96 -12.17 -1.03
CA GLU A 24 26.99 -11.20 -2.12
C GLU A 24 25.63 -10.51 -2.32
N VAL A 25 25.66 -9.19 -2.40
CA VAL A 25 24.47 -8.40 -2.77
C VAL A 25 24.40 -8.26 -4.29
N ILE A 26 23.33 -8.78 -4.89
CA ILE A 26 23.14 -8.80 -6.34
C ILE A 26 21.95 -7.90 -6.70
N ILE A 27 22.17 -6.95 -7.60
CA ILE A 27 21.15 -6.03 -8.11
C ILE A 27 20.88 -6.41 -9.55
N ILE A 28 19.64 -6.77 -9.84
CA ILE A 28 19.16 -7.06 -11.19
C ILE A 28 18.65 -5.77 -11.82
N GLU A 29 19.15 -5.47 -13.01
CA GLU A 29 18.83 -4.26 -13.75
C GLU A 29 18.13 -4.59 -15.06
N ARG A 30 17.20 -3.73 -15.50
CA ARG A 30 16.58 -3.78 -16.82
C ARG A 30 16.72 -2.41 -17.46
N LYS A 31 17.28 -2.35 -18.67
CA LYS A 31 17.55 -1.08 -19.38
C LYS A 31 18.36 -0.08 -18.54
N GLY A 32 19.30 -0.57 -17.72
CA GLY A 32 20.13 0.26 -16.84
C GLY A 32 19.45 0.69 -15.53
N GLU A 33 18.16 0.39 -15.34
CA GLU A 33 17.45 0.70 -14.10
C GLU A 33 17.45 -0.50 -13.14
N PRO A 34 17.78 -0.31 -11.85
CA PRO A 34 17.72 -1.37 -10.85
C PRO A 34 16.27 -1.75 -10.54
N MET A 35 15.95 -3.03 -10.67
CA MET A 35 14.60 -3.56 -10.46
C MET A 35 14.48 -4.40 -9.19
N VAL A 36 15.43 -5.31 -8.97
CA VAL A 36 15.33 -6.31 -7.90
C VAL A 36 16.68 -6.47 -7.21
N LYS A 37 16.65 -6.74 -5.91
CA LYS A 37 17.84 -7.00 -5.10
C LYS A 37 17.74 -8.41 -4.50
N ILE A 38 18.74 -9.25 -4.77
CA ILE A 38 18.91 -10.56 -4.15
C ILE A 38 19.92 -10.39 -3.01
N VAL A 39 19.53 -10.87 -1.83
CA VAL A 39 20.36 -10.89 -0.62
C VAL A 39 20.15 -12.20 0.11
N LYS A 40 21.14 -12.60 0.92
CA LYS A 40 20.96 -13.67 1.88
C LYS A 40 19.81 -13.34 2.82
N TYR A 41 18.99 -14.35 3.08
CA TYR A 41 18.00 -14.26 4.14
C TYR A 41 18.71 -14.15 5.49
N THR A 42 18.55 -13.00 6.15
CA THR A 42 18.93 -12.82 7.55
C THR A 42 17.66 -12.79 8.39
N SER A 43 17.64 -13.51 9.51
CA SER A 43 16.49 -13.54 10.43
C SER A 43 16.32 -12.23 11.21
N ALA A 44 17.10 -11.19 10.88
CA ALA A 44 16.94 -9.86 11.45
C ALA A 44 15.48 -9.40 11.26
N LYS A 45 14.78 -9.29 12.41
CA LYS A 45 13.37 -8.94 12.55
C LYS A 45 12.90 -8.02 11.42
N ARG A 46 11.92 -8.47 10.64
CA ARG A 46 11.18 -7.63 9.68
C ARG A 46 10.85 -6.33 10.40
N LYS A 47 11.45 -5.20 9.98
CA LYS A 47 10.91 -3.88 10.34
C LYS A 47 9.48 -3.89 9.83
N SER A 48 8.53 -3.99 10.76
CA SER A 48 7.12 -4.18 10.42
C SER A 48 6.68 -3.04 9.51
N ASN A 49 6.02 -3.34 8.40
CA ASN A 49 5.34 -2.38 7.51
C ASN A 49 4.15 -1.65 8.21
N LYS A 50 4.18 -1.52 9.53
CA LYS A 50 3.19 -0.85 10.35
C LYS A 50 2.91 0.56 9.84
N SER A 51 3.94 1.31 9.43
CA SER A 51 3.79 2.69 8.97
C SER A 51 2.82 2.87 7.79
N PHE A 52 2.77 1.95 6.82
CA PHE A 52 1.87 2.09 5.67
C PHE A 52 0.43 1.67 6.01
N LEU A 53 0.26 0.61 6.80
CA LEU A 53 -1.05 0.16 7.27
C LEU A 53 -1.66 1.13 8.30
N GLU A 54 -0.83 1.73 9.15
CA GLU A 54 -1.23 2.79 10.09
C GLU A 54 -1.65 4.06 9.34
N ALA A 55 -0.91 4.46 8.30
CA ALA A 55 -1.30 5.61 7.47
C ALA A 55 -2.63 5.37 6.74
N ALA A 56 -2.87 4.16 6.22
CA ALA A 56 -4.14 3.80 5.60
C ALA A 56 -5.30 3.76 6.60
N GLY A 57 -5.05 3.33 7.84
CA GLY A 57 -6.03 3.38 8.93
C GLY A 57 -6.44 4.81 9.28
N ILE A 58 -5.45 5.69 9.48
CA ILE A 58 -5.69 7.11 9.79
C ILE A 58 -6.48 7.81 8.67
N LEU A 59 -6.15 7.56 7.40
CA LEU A 59 -6.88 8.12 6.26
C LEU A 59 -8.34 7.62 6.20
N LYS A 60 -8.55 6.32 6.44
CA LYS A 60 -9.88 5.72 6.46
C LYS A 60 -10.73 6.29 7.60
N ASP A 61 -10.15 6.44 8.78
CA ASP A 61 -10.86 6.99 9.94
C ASP A 61 -11.25 8.45 9.69
N LEU A 62 -10.35 9.23 9.07
CA LEU A 62 -10.60 10.64 8.74
C LEU A 62 -11.69 10.84 7.68
N ASP A 63 -11.77 9.95 6.69
CA ASP A 63 -12.87 9.94 5.71
C ASP A 63 -14.18 9.46 6.33
N THR A 64 -14.12 8.50 7.27
CA THR A 64 -15.30 7.98 7.95
C THR A 64 -15.93 9.03 8.86
N ASP A 65 -15.13 9.77 9.62
CA ASP A 65 -15.60 10.84 10.51
C ASP A 65 -16.27 11.97 9.72
N LYS A 66 -15.66 12.40 8.60
CA LYS A 66 -16.26 13.40 7.69
C LYS A 66 -17.57 12.92 7.06
N MET A 67 -17.63 11.65 6.69
CA MET A 67 -18.85 11.05 6.13
C MET A 67 -19.98 11.02 7.17
N ILE A 68 -19.67 10.68 8.43
CA ILE A 68 -20.62 10.69 9.54
C ILE A 68 -21.12 12.12 9.80
N GLU A 69 -20.21 13.11 9.82
CA GLU A 69 -20.55 14.52 10.00
C GLU A 69 -21.52 15.01 8.91
N TYR A 70 -21.22 14.72 7.64
CA TYR A 70 -22.09 15.05 6.51
C TYR A 70 -23.49 14.41 6.63
N ILE A 71 -23.58 13.16 7.08
CA ILE A 71 -24.87 12.49 7.32
C ILE A 71 -25.66 13.19 8.43
N TYR A 72 -25.01 13.60 9.52
CA TYR A 72 -25.68 14.31 10.61
C TYR A 72 -26.10 15.72 10.22
N GLU A 73 -25.30 16.45 9.42
CA GLU A 73 -25.68 17.74 8.86
C GLU A 73 -26.90 17.60 7.93
N GLY A 74 -26.89 16.62 7.02
CA GLY A 74 -28.04 16.34 6.14
C GLY A 74 -29.31 15.96 6.91
N ARG A 75 -29.19 15.25 8.04
CA ARG A 75 -30.33 14.95 8.93
C ARG A 75 -30.81 16.17 9.72
N ARG A 76 -29.91 17.05 10.16
CA ARG A 76 -30.27 18.32 10.79
C ARG A 76 -30.99 19.25 9.80
N ASP A 77 -30.55 19.29 8.55
CA ASP A 77 -31.14 20.12 7.50
C ASP A 77 -32.48 19.56 6.99
N GLY A 78 -32.61 18.24 6.87
CA GLY A 78 -33.88 17.56 6.56
C GLY A 78 -34.98 17.79 7.61
N SER A 79 -34.63 18.20 8.84
CA SER A 79 -35.60 18.59 9.86
C SER A 79 -36.18 20.00 9.67
N ARG A 80 -35.51 20.89 8.91
CA ARG A 80 -35.91 22.29 8.72
C ARG A 80 -36.78 22.53 7.47
N ASN A 81 -36.77 21.63 6.49
CA ASN A 81 -37.59 21.74 5.27
C ASN A 81 -38.87 20.87 5.29
N LYS A 82 -39.57 20.80 6.42
CA LYS A 82 -40.95 20.25 6.50
C LYS A 82 -42.00 21.26 5.98
N LYS A 83 -41.85 21.76 4.75
CA LYS A 83 -42.83 22.69 4.14
C LYS A 83 -43.23 22.35 2.71
N PHE A 84 -43.16 21.08 2.28
CA PHE A 84 -43.79 20.65 1.03
C PHE A 84 -44.24 19.18 1.10
N LEU A 85 -45.17 18.87 2.00
CA LEU A 85 -46.06 17.74 1.80
C LEU A 85 -47.39 18.33 1.33
N ALA A 86 -47.83 17.95 0.13
CA ALA A 86 -49.11 18.36 -0.40
C ALA A 86 -50.21 17.76 0.47
N ASP A 87 -51.09 18.63 0.98
CA ASP A 87 -52.26 18.22 1.76
C ASP A 87 -53.30 17.65 0.79
N TRP A 88 -53.39 16.32 0.76
CA TRP A 88 -54.49 15.62 0.12
C TRP A 88 -55.27 14.92 1.24
N ASP A 89 -56.43 15.49 1.56
CA ASP A 89 -57.48 15.06 2.50
C ASP A 89 -57.23 15.19 4.01
N SER A 90 -57.92 16.18 4.61
CA SER A 90 -58.63 16.09 5.90
C SER A 90 -59.75 17.14 5.95
#